data_AF-A0A7K2ZHC3-F1
#
_entry.id   AF-A0A7K2ZHC3-F1
#
_cell.length_a   1.000
_cell.length_b   1.000
_cell.length_c   1.000
_cell.angle_alpha   90.00
_cell.angle_beta   90.00
_cell.angle_gamma   90.00
#
_symmetry.space_group_name_H-M   'P 1'
#
loop_
_entity.id
_entity.type
_entity.pdbx_description
1 polymer ?
#
loop_
_entity_poly.entity_id
_entity_poly.type
_entity_poly.pdbx_seq_one_letter_code
_entity_poly.pdbx_strand_id
1 'polypeptide(L)' 'ARTLGFAADQGVRAVLTNAVRYADPGQGPIADVLDSARRLVPVDPRRSPLDSGERWLKGEDAMREAAERIASAAGLG' A
#
# COMPACT_ATOMS: atom_id res chain seq x y z
N ALA A 1 -2.49 4.11 10.63
CA ALA A 1 -2.63 4.19 12.10
C ALA A 1 -4.07 3.97 12.57
N ARG A 2 -5.07 4.76 12.14
CA ARG A 2 -6.46 4.69 12.68
C ARG A 2 -7.06 3.27 12.74
N THR A 3 -6.92 2.47 11.68
CA THR A 3 -7.40 1.08 11.66
C THR A 3 -6.71 0.18 12.67
N LEU A 4 -5.40 0.37 12.88
CA LEU A 4 -4.65 -0.36 13.90
C LEU A 4 -5.11 0.01 15.32
N GLY A 5 -5.28 1.32 15.59
CA GLY A 5 -5.81 1.80 16.86
C GLY A 5 -7.21 1.22 17.14
N PHE A 6 -8.10 1.26 16.15
CA PHE A 6 -9.42 0.64 16.28
C PHE A 6 -9.34 -0.87 16.57
N ALA A 7 -8.48 -1.61 15.88
CA ALA A 7 -8.31 -3.04 16.13
C ALA A 7 -7.82 -3.31 17.57
N ALA A 8 -6.91 -2.48 18.09
CA ALA A 8 -6.46 -2.54 19.48
C ALA A 8 -7.61 -2.27 20.47
N ASP A 9 -8.40 -1.22 20.25
CA ASP A 9 -9.57 -0.89 21.09
C ASP A 9 -10.62 -2.02 21.12
N GLN A 10 -10.75 -2.76 20.02
CA GLN A 10 -11.70 -3.89 19.92
C GLN A 10 -11.09 -5.24 20.32
N GLY A 11 -9.81 -5.30 20.70
CA GLY A 11 -9.14 -6.56 21.02
C GLY A 11 -8.99 -7.53 19.83
N VAL A 12 -8.99 -7.01 18.60
CA VAL A 12 -8.89 -7.80 17.37
C VAL A 12 -7.47 -7.72 16.80
N ARG A 13 -6.93 -8.85 16.32
CA ARG A 13 -5.61 -8.89 15.69
C ARG A 13 -5.63 -8.21 14.31
N ALA A 14 -4.85 -7.15 14.16
CA ALA A 14 -4.57 -6.54 12.87
C ALA A 14 -3.43 -7.27 12.13
N VAL A 15 -3.50 -7.31 10.80
CA VAL A 15 -2.45 -7.86 9.93
C VAL A 15 -2.09 -6.81 8.89
N LEU A 16 -0.80 -6.49 8.78
CA LEU A 16 -0.28 -5.58 7.75
C LEU A 16 0.08 -6.37 6.49
N THR A 17 -0.33 -5.85 5.33
CA THR A 17 0.11 -6.35 4.01
C THR A 17 0.50 -5.15 3.15
N ASN A 18 1.35 -5.34 2.14
CA ASN A 18 1.71 -4.27 1.21
C ASN A 18 0.75 -4.15 0.00
N ALA A 19 -0.28 -5.00 -0.09
CA ALA A 19 -1.16 -5.11 -1.26
C ALA A 19 -0.37 -5.20 -2.59
N VAL A 20 0.60 -6.11 -2.62
CA VAL A 20 1.59 -6.27 -3.71
C VAL A 20 0.90 -6.49 -5.06
N ARG A 21 1.38 -5.78 -6.08
CA ARG A 21 0.92 -5.86 -7.48
C ARG A 21 2.05 -6.14 -8.47
N TYR A 22 3.28 -5.79 -8.13
CA TYR A 22 4.44 -5.91 -8.99
C TYR A 22 5.66 -6.35 -8.17
N ALA A 23 6.66 -6.90 -8.84
CA ALA A 23 7.80 -7.51 -8.16
C ALA A 23 8.74 -6.42 -7.60
N ASP A 24 9.10 -5.46 -8.45
CA ASP A 24 10.23 -4.57 -8.19
C ASP A 24 9.80 -3.11 -8.00
N PRO A 25 10.55 -2.32 -7.21
CA PRO A 25 10.38 -0.88 -7.15
C PRO A 25 10.40 -0.24 -8.55
N GLY A 26 9.59 0.80 -8.75
CA GLY A 26 9.52 1.53 -10.03
C GLY A 26 8.63 0.91 -11.10
N GLN A 27 8.00 -0.24 -10.86
CA GLN A 27 7.04 -0.85 -11.80
C GLN A 27 5.60 -0.28 -11.69
N GLY A 28 5.36 0.71 -10.84
CA GLY A 28 4.06 1.40 -10.70
C GLY A 28 3.50 1.93 -12.02
N PRO A 29 4.26 2.67 -12.85
CA PRO A 29 3.78 3.16 -14.15
C PRO A 29 3.36 2.06 -15.12
N ILE A 30 3.98 0.87 -15.04
CA ILE A 30 3.59 -0.29 -15.85
C ILE A 30 2.21 -0.78 -15.39
N ALA A 31 1.98 -0.86 -14.07
CA ALA A 31 0.68 -1.23 -13.53
C ALA A 31 -0.43 -0.25 -13.95
N ASP A 32 -0.14 1.06 -14.02
CA ASP A 32 -1.09 2.08 -14.50
C ASP A 32 -1.47 1.88 -15.97
N VAL A 33 -0.49 1.59 -16.83
CA VAL A 33 -0.75 1.29 -18.25
C VAL A 33 -1.59 0.03 -18.38
N LEU A 34 -1.27 -1.04 -17.65
CA LEU A 34 -2.02 -2.29 -17.69
C LEU A 34 -3.46 -2.13 -17.17
N ASP A 35 -3.66 -1.32 -16.12
CA ASP A 35 -5.00 -1.01 -15.62
C ASP A 35 -5.81 -0.19 -16.62
N SER A 36 -5.17 0.78 -17.27
CA SER A 36 -5.78 1.63 -18.28
C SER A 36 -6.20 0.81 -19.50
N ALA A 37 -5.32 -0.07 -19.98
CA ALA A 37 -5.62 -1.01 -21.06
C ALA A 37 -6.78 -1.95 -20.70
N ARG A 38 -6.78 -2.52 -19.49
CA ARG A 38 -7.85 -3.40 -19.01
C ARG A 38 -9.20 -2.69 -18.91
N ARG A 39 -9.21 -1.42 -18.53
CA ARG A 39 -10.43 -0.61 -18.35
C ARG A 39 -10.85 0.15 -19.61
N LEU A 40 -10.03 0.14 -20.66
CA LEU A 40 -10.21 0.94 -21.87
C LEU A 40 -10.35 2.44 -21.57
N VAL A 41 -9.53 2.96 -20.66
CA VAL A 41 -9.48 4.39 -20.30
C VAL A 41 -8.07 4.95 -20.53
N PRO A 42 -7.92 6.26 -20.76
CA PRO A 42 -6.60 6.88 -20.82
C PRO A 42 -5.87 6.81 -19.47
N VAL A 43 -4.53 6.75 -19.53
CA VAL A 43 -3.68 7.00 -18.36
C VAL A 43 -3.75 8.51 -18.06
N ASP A 44 -4.66 8.92 -17.18
CA ASP A 44 -4.87 10.32 -16.85
C ASP A 44 -5.00 10.52 -15.32
N PRO A 45 -3.96 11.09 -14.65
CA PRO A 45 -3.98 11.34 -13.22
C PRO A 45 -5.09 12.32 -12.78
N ARG A 46 -5.69 13.07 -13.71
CA ARG A 46 -6.81 13.99 -13.42
C ARG A 46 -8.14 13.25 -13.33
N ARG A 47 -8.27 12.06 -13.91
CA ARG A 47 -9.51 11.27 -13.96
C ARG A 47 -9.51 10.10 -12.99
N SER A 48 -8.35 9.49 -12.75
CA SER A 48 -8.16 8.44 -11.76
C SER A 48 -6.81 8.62 -11.09
N PRO A 49 -6.71 8.39 -9.76
CA PRO A 49 -5.41 8.31 -9.11
C PRO A 49 -4.56 7.23 -9.78
N LEU A 50 -3.29 7.56 -10.06
CA LEU A 50 -2.28 6.59 -10.45
C LEU A 50 -1.87 5.75 -9.25
N ASP A 51 -1.26 4.60 -9.52
CA ASP A 51 -0.67 3.75 -8.49
C ASP A 51 0.35 4.57 -7.68
N SER A 52 0.42 4.31 -6.37
CA SER A 52 1.29 5.08 -5.47
C SER A 52 2.77 4.79 -5.68
N GLY A 53 3.12 3.78 -6.48
CA GLY A 53 4.51 3.34 -6.65
C GLY A 53 5.00 2.41 -5.54
N GLU A 54 4.23 2.23 -4.48
CA GLU A 54 4.60 1.48 -3.28
C GLU A 54 4.15 0.01 -3.24
N ARG A 55 3.39 -0.46 -4.23
CA ARG A 55 2.82 -1.82 -4.25
C ARG A 55 3.77 -2.88 -4.83
N TRP A 56 5.08 -2.70 -4.68
CA TRP A 56 6.09 -3.70 -5.04
C TRP A 56 6.26 -4.76 -3.93
N LEU A 57 6.98 -5.86 -4.20
CA LEU A 57 7.24 -6.90 -3.21
C LEU A 57 8.30 -6.44 -2.20
N LYS A 58 7.85 -5.76 -1.15
CA LYS A 58 8.73 -5.31 -0.07
C LYS A 58 9.40 -6.47 0.66
N GLY A 59 10.70 -6.34 0.90
CA GLY A 59 11.44 -7.22 1.80
C GLY A 59 11.06 -7.02 3.26
N GLU A 60 11.56 -7.91 4.13
CA GLU A 60 11.23 -7.91 5.56
C GLU A 60 11.54 -6.58 6.24
N ASP A 61 12.74 -6.03 6.01
CA ASP A 61 13.19 -4.80 6.67
C ASP A 61 12.28 -3.60 6.34
N ALA A 62 11.92 -3.45 5.06
CA ALA A 62 11.02 -2.39 4.61
C ALA A 62 9.60 -2.55 5.18
N MET A 63 9.14 -3.80 5.34
CA MET A 63 7.84 -4.09 5.97
C MET A 63 7.85 -3.87 7.47
N ARG A 64 8.96 -4.17 8.15
CA ARG A 64 9.16 -3.90 9.57
C ARG A 64 9.15 -2.40 9.85
N GLU A 65 9.91 -1.62 9.07
CA GLU A 65 9.92 -0.16 9.19
C GLU A 65 8.52 0.44 8.94
N ALA A 66 7.79 -0.06 7.94
CA ALA A 66 6.41 0.36 7.70
C ALA A 66 5.50 0.03 8.90
N ALA A 67 5.65 -1.16 9.51
CA ALA A 67 4.89 -1.56 10.68
C ALA A 67 5.19 -0.65 11.89
N GLU A 68 6.46 -0.37 12.16
CA GLU A 68 6.90 0.52 13.24
C GLU A 68 6.33 1.93 13.07
N ARG A 69 6.41 2.51 11.86
CA ARG A 69 5.83 3.82 11.57
C ARG A 69 4.31 3.83 11.78
N ILE A 70 3.61 2.77 11.39
CA ILE A 70 2.16 2.66 11.58
C ILE A 70 1.80 2.52 13.06
N ALA A 71 2.57 1.75 13.83
CA ALA A 71 2.38 1.54 15.26
C ALA A 71 2.64 2.83 16.06
N SER A 72 3.75 3.53 15.79
CA SER A 72 4.07 4.81 16.40
C SER A 72 2.98 5.85 16.11
N ALA A 73 2.53 5.96 14.86
CA ALA A 73 1.43 6.84 14.49
C ALA A 73 0.08 6.45 15.11
N ALA A 74 -0.06 5.23 15.64
CA ALA A 74 -1.23 4.77 16.39
C ALA A 74 -1.06 4.91 17.91
N GLY A 75 0.10 5.36 18.41
CA GLY A 75 0.39 5.45 19.84
C GLY A 75 0.69 4.09 20.50
N LEU A 76 1.12 3.10 19.72
CA LEU A 76 1.35 1.71 20.15
C LEU A 76 2.84 1.30 20.10
N GLY A 77 3.75 2.24 19.84
CA GLY A 77 5.19 2.01 19.70
C GLY A 77 6.00 3.18 20.24
#